data_AF-A0A7C1ISF5-F1
#
_entry.id   AF-A0A7C1ISF5-F1
#
_cell.length_a   1.000
_cell.length_b   1.000
_cell.length_c   1.000
_cell.angle_alpha   90.00
_cell.angle_beta   90.00
_cell.angle_gamma   90.00
#
_symmetry.space_group_name_H-M   'P 1'
#
loop_
_entity.id
_entity.type
_entity.pdbx_description
1 polymer ?
#
loop_
_entity_poly.entity_id
_entity_poly.type
_entity_poly.pdbx_seq_one_letter_code
_entity_poly.pdbx_strand_id
1 'polypeptide(L)'
;QTAFAFDPDTQAWLHPMQPGKSGWEQTQPSYEEHYVIDTVGKPSPHGAGWCFPALFKTPQGDWVLISDTDVDRNYCAARLAHRSDGGVYRIAFPHPQEHRGSQDPVEPQVTLPFESPWRVLVVGDSLRPVVETTLMTDLAAPTAYDNTEFIKPGRASWHWLRYDNNSSRLEVIERFLEFSAEMGWEYILVDCDWDRNIGYEEIAEFVRKARQHNVDVILWYNSNGQWNTAPMTPKDRMYPRQVRRREFARLQQMGVRGVKVDFFGGDKQATMQFYLDLFEDAADYGILVNVHGATVQRGWQRTYPNLMTVEAVKGMEYVTFDQRNADQQAHHCTILPFTRNVIGSMDFTPVVFNPRIRGVRVRTTPTFELALSVVFESGIQHFGLAPDETALMPDFVVEFLRQVPAAWEDTRFVDGYPGRSAILARRSGDTWYVAGINGQNDPQTFSVDLSVLGCGHWTGDQITDGPNRTFVQTLIRAASDKPHRVEVPARGGFVIRLTPAK
;
A
#
# COMPACT_ATOMS: atom_id res chain seq x y z
N GLN A 1 5.49 -31.29 -6.48
CA GLN A 1 5.43 -29.84 -6.73
C GLN A 1 4.12 -29.32 -6.18
N THR A 2 4.15 -28.27 -5.36
CA THR A 2 2.96 -27.66 -4.77
C THR A 2 2.01 -27.13 -5.84
N ALA A 3 0.72 -27.43 -5.71
CA ALA A 3 -0.32 -27.00 -6.63
C ALA A 3 -1.66 -26.83 -5.90
N PHE A 4 -2.53 -25.98 -6.46
CA PHE A 4 -3.86 -25.67 -5.98
C PHE A 4 -4.84 -25.92 -7.12
N ALA A 5 -5.81 -26.81 -6.91
CA ALA A 5 -6.78 -27.20 -7.93
C ALA A 5 -8.15 -26.62 -7.59
N PHE A 6 -8.80 -26.02 -8.59
CA PHE A 6 -10.12 -25.43 -8.48
C PHE A 6 -11.07 -26.04 -9.51
N ASP A 7 -12.36 -26.07 -9.17
CA ASP A 7 -13.41 -26.46 -10.12
C ASP A 7 -13.42 -25.49 -11.33
N PRO A 8 -13.72 -25.96 -12.56
CA PRO A 8 -13.62 -25.14 -13.78
C PRO A 8 -14.41 -23.83 -13.77
N ASP A 9 -15.54 -23.78 -13.06
CA ASP A 9 -16.42 -22.61 -12.96
C ASP A 9 -16.02 -21.64 -11.83
N THR A 10 -14.90 -21.89 -11.14
CA THR A 10 -14.37 -21.00 -10.11
C THR A 10 -14.00 -19.64 -10.74
N GLN A 11 -14.48 -18.56 -10.15
CA GLN A 11 -14.10 -17.20 -10.51
C GLN A 11 -12.80 -16.81 -9.79
N ALA A 12 -11.93 -16.06 -10.45
CA ALA A 12 -10.64 -15.64 -9.93
C ALA A 12 -10.41 -14.14 -10.16
N TRP A 13 -9.74 -13.49 -9.20
CA TRP A 13 -9.22 -12.12 -9.27
C TRP A 13 -7.70 -12.23 -9.18
N LEU A 14 -7.05 -12.23 -10.34
CA LEU A 14 -5.63 -12.54 -10.46
C LEU A 14 -4.85 -11.32 -10.92
N HIS A 15 -3.73 -11.06 -10.26
CA HIS A 15 -2.83 -9.98 -10.62
C HIS A 15 -1.71 -10.54 -11.52
N PRO A 16 -1.60 -10.12 -12.79
CA PRO A 16 -0.62 -10.68 -13.70
C PRO A 16 0.79 -10.20 -13.37
N MET A 17 1.74 -11.14 -13.35
CA MET A 17 3.15 -10.83 -13.16
C MET A 17 3.75 -10.29 -14.46
N GLN A 18 4.58 -9.25 -14.37
CA GLN A 18 5.32 -8.73 -15.52
C GLN A 18 6.62 -9.54 -15.77
N PRO A 19 7.12 -9.60 -17.02
CA PRO A 19 8.42 -10.19 -17.30
C PRO A 19 9.57 -9.45 -16.60
N GLY A 20 10.66 -10.16 -16.30
CA GLY A 20 11.89 -9.50 -15.84
C GLY A 20 12.47 -8.59 -16.91
N LYS A 21 12.94 -7.39 -16.52
CA LYS A 21 13.55 -6.37 -17.40
C LYS A 21 12.58 -5.73 -18.39
N SER A 22 11.28 -5.75 -18.13
CA SER A 22 10.30 -5.00 -18.92
C SER A 22 9.96 -3.64 -18.30
N GLY A 23 9.04 -2.93 -18.94
CA GLY A 23 8.53 -1.64 -18.43
C GLY A 23 9.53 -0.49 -18.55
N TRP A 24 9.21 0.59 -17.84
CA TRP A 24 10.03 1.79 -17.75
C TRP A 24 11.42 1.43 -17.21
N GLU A 25 12.48 1.82 -17.94
CA GLU A 25 13.88 1.64 -17.50
C GLU A 25 14.22 0.22 -17.01
N GLN A 26 13.53 -0.80 -17.54
CA GLN A 26 13.72 -2.21 -17.18
C GLN A 26 13.49 -2.51 -15.67
N THR A 27 12.63 -1.76 -15.00
CA THR A 27 12.39 -1.90 -13.54
C THR A 27 11.45 -3.05 -13.17
N GLN A 28 10.76 -3.67 -14.13
CA GLN A 28 9.82 -4.75 -13.84
C GLN A 28 10.49 -6.11 -13.61
N PRO A 29 9.86 -7.02 -12.83
CA PRO A 29 8.53 -6.89 -12.21
C PRO A 29 8.48 -5.97 -10.99
N SER A 30 7.40 -5.19 -10.90
CA SER A 30 7.14 -4.23 -9.83
C SER A 30 5.81 -4.45 -9.10
N TYR A 31 5.03 -5.46 -9.51
CA TYR A 31 3.70 -5.76 -8.94
C TYR A 31 2.66 -4.63 -9.19
N GLU A 32 2.69 -4.03 -10.37
CA GLU A 32 1.86 -2.87 -10.70
C GLU A 32 1.03 -3.11 -11.96
N GLU A 33 0.02 -3.98 -11.86
CA GLU A 33 -0.93 -4.25 -12.93
C GLU A 33 -2.36 -4.20 -12.44
N HIS A 34 -3.30 -4.05 -13.37
CA HIS A 34 -4.71 -4.23 -13.05
C HIS A 34 -5.02 -5.72 -12.87
N TYR A 35 -5.96 -6.02 -11.98
CA TYR A 35 -6.45 -7.39 -11.79
C TYR A 35 -7.24 -7.87 -13.01
N VAL A 36 -7.05 -9.14 -13.35
CA VAL A 36 -7.86 -9.88 -14.31
C VAL A 36 -8.93 -10.65 -13.54
N ILE A 37 -10.19 -10.40 -13.88
CA ILE A 37 -11.34 -11.09 -13.27
C ILE A 37 -11.91 -12.05 -14.31
N ASP A 38 -11.77 -13.35 -14.07
CA ASP A 38 -12.19 -14.37 -15.03
C ASP A 38 -12.41 -15.74 -14.37
N THR A 39 -12.82 -16.71 -15.16
CA THR A 39 -12.81 -18.13 -14.79
C THR A 39 -11.38 -18.68 -14.70
N VAL A 40 -11.17 -19.65 -13.81
CA VAL A 40 -9.87 -20.30 -13.62
C VAL A 40 -9.34 -20.99 -14.88
N GLY A 41 -8.02 -21.21 -14.91
CA GLY A 41 -7.36 -22.00 -15.93
C GLY A 41 -6.84 -21.23 -17.14
N LYS A 42 -7.04 -19.91 -17.17
CA LYS A 42 -6.51 -19.05 -18.24
C LYS A 42 -5.01 -18.77 -18.05
N PRO A 43 -4.25 -18.68 -19.15
CA PRO A 43 -2.84 -18.31 -19.09
C PRO A 43 -2.66 -16.85 -18.65
N SER A 44 -1.57 -16.56 -17.95
CA SER A 44 -1.29 -15.17 -17.54
C SER A 44 -0.96 -14.26 -18.74
N PRO A 45 -1.50 -13.01 -18.78
CA PRO A 45 -1.35 -12.08 -19.91
C PRO A 45 0.08 -11.85 -20.41
N HIS A 46 1.07 -11.84 -19.52
CA HIS A 46 2.46 -11.50 -19.88
C HIS A 46 3.41 -12.70 -19.89
N GLY A 47 2.92 -13.93 -19.71
CA GLY A 47 3.79 -15.12 -19.74
C GLY A 47 4.59 -15.38 -18.47
N ALA A 48 4.63 -14.45 -17.51
CA ALA A 48 5.47 -14.57 -16.31
C ALA A 48 4.74 -15.20 -15.10
N GLY A 49 3.46 -15.54 -15.18
CA GLY A 49 2.68 -16.05 -14.04
C GLY A 49 1.72 -15.03 -13.42
N TRP A 50 1.22 -15.34 -12.23
CA TRP A 50 0.29 -14.53 -11.46
C TRP A 50 0.84 -14.27 -10.06
N CYS A 51 0.86 -13.00 -9.64
CA CYS A 51 1.35 -12.54 -8.35
C CYS A 51 0.53 -13.14 -7.19
N PHE A 52 1.15 -13.20 -6.01
CA PHE A 52 0.40 -13.28 -4.77
C PHE A 52 -0.01 -11.88 -4.29
N PRO A 53 -1.17 -11.74 -3.63
CA PRO A 53 -2.13 -12.80 -3.34
C PRO A 53 -3.10 -13.02 -4.52
N ALA A 54 -3.67 -14.22 -4.61
CA ALA A 54 -4.64 -14.61 -5.63
C ALA A 54 -5.97 -15.00 -4.97
N LEU A 55 -7.06 -14.31 -5.35
CA LEU A 55 -8.39 -14.53 -4.77
C LEU A 55 -9.26 -15.34 -5.73
N PHE A 56 -10.03 -16.27 -5.16
CA PHE A 56 -10.94 -17.16 -5.88
C PHE A 56 -12.29 -17.22 -5.18
N LYS A 57 -13.34 -17.49 -5.96
CA LYS A 57 -14.68 -17.80 -5.47
C LYS A 57 -15.18 -19.08 -6.14
N THR A 58 -15.43 -20.10 -5.36
CA THR A 58 -15.88 -21.41 -5.85
C THR A 58 -17.33 -21.34 -6.34
N PRO A 59 -17.78 -22.31 -7.17
CA PRO A 59 -19.19 -22.41 -7.56
C PRO A 59 -20.16 -22.57 -6.38
N GLN A 60 -19.69 -23.12 -5.27
CA GLN A 60 -20.45 -23.30 -4.03
C GLN A 60 -20.59 -22.00 -3.24
N GLY A 61 -19.81 -20.96 -3.58
CA GLY A 61 -19.88 -19.64 -2.97
C GLY A 61 -18.74 -19.33 -1.98
N ASP A 62 -17.86 -20.30 -1.71
CA ASP A 62 -16.73 -20.13 -0.81
C ASP A 62 -15.64 -19.26 -1.45
N TRP A 63 -14.95 -18.51 -0.61
CA TRP A 63 -13.83 -17.67 -0.99
C TRP A 63 -12.52 -18.31 -0.57
N VAL A 64 -11.53 -18.24 -1.45
CA VAL A 64 -10.17 -18.75 -1.20
C VAL A 64 -9.15 -17.69 -1.59
N LEU A 65 -8.32 -17.24 -0.65
CA LEU A 65 -7.15 -16.41 -0.92
C LEU A 65 -5.89 -17.25 -0.80
N ILE A 66 -5.08 -17.29 -1.86
CA ILE A 66 -3.76 -17.94 -1.86
C ILE A 66 -2.67 -16.87 -1.75
N SER A 67 -1.74 -17.06 -0.83
CA SER A 67 -0.51 -16.27 -0.72
C SER A 67 0.64 -17.11 -0.19
N ASP A 68 1.80 -16.49 -0.02
CA ASP A 68 2.87 -16.97 0.84
C ASP A 68 3.25 -15.95 1.91
N THR A 69 3.94 -16.44 2.95
CA THR A 69 4.49 -15.63 4.03
C THR A 69 5.76 -16.28 4.59
N ASP A 70 6.54 -15.52 5.36
CA ASP A 70 7.81 -15.93 5.96
C ASP A 70 8.86 -16.35 4.92
N VAL A 71 8.96 -15.60 3.82
CA VAL A 71 10.03 -15.80 2.83
C VAL A 71 11.32 -15.20 3.38
N ASP A 72 12.28 -16.07 3.70
CA ASP A 72 13.56 -15.71 4.29
C ASP A 72 14.69 -15.55 3.24
N ARG A 73 15.91 -15.30 3.74
CA ARG A 73 17.13 -15.16 2.94
C ARG A 73 17.57 -16.44 2.20
N ASN A 74 17.01 -17.60 2.55
CA ASN A 74 17.34 -18.89 1.96
C ASN A 74 16.40 -19.27 0.82
N TYR A 75 15.41 -18.43 0.49
CA TYR A 75 14.43 -18.73 -0.54
C TYR A 75 14.16 -17.56 -1.48
N CYS A 76 13.49 -17.84 -2.61
CA CYS A 76 13.00 -16.83 -3.53
C CYS A 76 11.51 -16.54 -3.28
N ALA A 77 11.04 -15.36 -3.65
CA ALA A 77 9.61 -15.11 -3.71
C ALA A 77 8.96 -16.03 -4.77
N ALA A 78 7.82 -16.61 -4.41
CA ALA A 78 7.07 -17.48 -5.30
C ALA A 78 5.84 -16.76 -5.88
N ARG A 79 5.27 -17.36 -6.92
CA ARG A 79 4.04 -16.92 -7.57
C ARG A 79 3.31 -18.10 -8.19
N LEU A 80 2.11 -17.89 -8.74
CA LEU A 80 1.43 -18.93 -9.52
C LEU A 80 1.95 -18.96 -10.96
N ALA A 81 2.08 -20.17 -11.51
CA ALA A 81 2.61 -20.40 -12.85
C ALA A 81 1.73 -19.76 -13.95
N HIS A 82 2.37 -19.46 -15.08
CA HIS A 82 1.69 -18.89 -16.25
C HIS A 82 0.54 -19.76 -16.77
N ARG A 83 0.78 -21.07 -16.93
CA ARG A 83 -0.25 -22.03 -17.36
C ARG A 83 -0.92 -22.65 -16.14
N SER A 84 -2.24 -22.75 -16.20
CA SER A 84 -3.08 -23.30 -15.12
C SER A 84 -4.15 -24.25 -15.66
N ASP A 85 -3.83 -24.99 -16.73
CA ASP A 85 -4.75 -25.86 -17.47
C ASP A 85 -5.62 -26.72 -16.53
N GLY A 86 -6.93 -26.72 -16.76
CA GLY A 86 -7.90 -27.43 -15.92
C GLY A 86 -8.11 -26.84 -14.52
N GLY A 87 -7.77 -25.56 -14.31
CA GLY A 87 -7.93 -24.90 -13.01
C GLY A 87 -6.84 -25.26 -11.99
N VAL A 88 -5.71 -25.82 -12.43
CA VAL A 88 -4.61 -26.27 -11.56
C VAL A 88 -3.47 -25.27 -11.58
N TYR A 89 -3.35 -24.47 -10.52
CA TYR A 89 -2.31 -23.46 -10.35
C TYR A 89 -1.11 -24.05 -9.60
N ARG A 90 0.06 -24.03 -10.23
CA ARG A 90 1.32 -24.54 -9.64
C ARG A 90 2.18 -23.39 -9.15
N ILE A 91 3.01 -23.64 -8.14
CA ILE A 91 4.06 -22.70 -7.76
C ILE A 91 5.09 -22.60 -8.89
N ALA A 92 5.40 -21.37 -9.27
CA ALA A 92 6.50 -21.00 -10.14
C ALA A 92 7.50 -20.11 -9.41
N PHE A 93 8.76 -20.24 -9.80
CA PHE A 93 9.86 -19.41 -9.35
C PHE A 93 10.05 -18.18 -10.25
N PRO A 94 10.91 -17.23 -9.84
CA PRO A 94 11.18 -15.99 -10.55
C PRO A 94 11.50 -16.15 -12.03
N HIS A 95 11.19 -15.12 -12.83
CA HIS A 95 11.46 -15.11 -14.26
C HIS A 95 12.98 -15.01 -14.46
N PRO A 96 13.57 -15.74 -15.44
CA PRO A 96 15.03 -15.84 -15.56
C PRO A 96 15.76 -14.50 -15.72
N GLN A 97 15.11 -13.50 -16.31
CA GLN A 97 15.69 -12.16 -16.53
C GLN A 97 15.63 -11.23 -15.30
N GLU A 98 14.90 -11.61 -14.25
CA GLU A 98 14.85 -10.81 -13.01
C GLU A 98 16.26 -10.65 -12.40
N HIS A 99 16.42 -9.58 -11.62
CA HIS A 99 17.66 -9.15 -10.97
C HIS A 99 18.82 -8.98 -11.97
N ARG A 100 19.94 -9.70 -11.83
CA ARG A 100 21.06 -9.65 -12.80
C ARG A 100 20.96 -10.74 -13.87
N GLY A 101 19.75 -11.21 -14.16
CA GLY A 101 19.51 -12.22 -15.20
C GLY A 101 20.21 -13.53 -14.87
N SER A 102 20.90 -14.13 -15.83
CA SER A 102 21.56 -15.44 -15.68
C SER A 102 22.67 -15.50 -14.63
N GLN A 103 23.12 -14.36 -14.09
CA GLN A 103 24.10 -14.33 -12.99
C GLN A 103 23.50 -14.77 -11.66
N ASP A 104 22.17 -14.68 -11.51
CA ASP A 104 21.46 -15.11 -10.31
C ASP A 104 20.56 -16.31 -10.63
N PRO A 105 20.61 -17.37 -9.81
CA PRO A 105 19.81 -18.57 -10.04
C PRO A 105 18.31 -18.26 -9.93
N VAL A 106 17.51 -18.99 -10.70
CA VAL A 106 16.04 -18.95 -10.59
C VAL A 106 15.59 -19.80 -9.40
N GLU A 107 16.15 -20.99 -9.28
CA GLU A 107 15.92 -21.90 -8.17
C GLU A 107 16.63 -21.40 -6.91
N PRO A 108 15.97 -21.46 -5.75
CA PRO A 108 16.58 -21.06 -4.49
C PRO A 108 17.71 -22.02 -4.09
N GLN A 109 18.80 -21.44 -3.59
CA GLN A 109 19.90 -22.17 -2.97
C GLN A 109 19.67 -22.19 -1.45
N VAL A 110 19.46 -23.38 -0.90
CA VAL A 110 19.06 -23.56 0.50
C VAL A 110 20.19 -24.16 1.34
N THR A 111 20.23 -23.79 2.63
CA THR A 111 21.10 -24.41 3.63
C THR A 111 20.32 -25.46 4.40
N LEU A 112 20.91 -26.65 4.63
CA LEU A 112 20.25 -27.73 5.39
C LEU A 112 20.54 -27.66 6.89
N PRO A 113 19.56 -27.98 7.77
CA PRO A 113 18.18 -28.36 7.47
C PRO A 113 17.35 -27.18 6.92
N PHE A 114 16.40 -27.48 6.03
CA PHE A 114 15.62 -26.48 5.30
C PHE A 114 14.11 -26.70 5.47
N GLU A 115 13.39 -25.59 5.66
CA GLU A 115 11.94 -25.50 5.60
C GLU A 115 11.55 -24.46 4.55
N SER A 116 10.55 -24.77 3.72
CA SER A 116 10.05 -23.79 2.75
C SER A 116 9.22 -22.72 3.44
N PRO A 117 9.16 -21.49 2.88
CA PRO A 117 8.19 -20.50 3.30
C PRO A 117 6.76 -21.04 3.26
N TRP A 118 5.90 -20.53 4.11
CA TRP A 118 4.51 -20.98 4.22
C TRP A 118 3.76 -20.74 2.92
N ARG A 119 2.88 -21.68 2.57
CA ARG A 119 1.83 -21.49 1.55
C ARG A 119 0.52 -21.38 2.28
N VAL A 120 -0.12 -20.23 2.15
CA VAL A 120 -1.30 -19.87 2.93
C VAL A 120 -2.53 -19.96 2.04
N LEU A 121 -3.54 -20.69 2.52
CA LEU A 121 -4.89 -20.64 1.99
C LEU A 121 -5.80 -20.08 3.08
N VAL A 122 -6.38 -18.92 2.84
CA VAL A 122 -7.47 -18.39 3.66
C VAL A 122 -8.77 -18.82 3.01
N VAL A 123 -9.60 -19.57 3.74
CA VAL A 123 -10.86 -20.10 3.23
C VAL A 123 -12.01 -19.61 4.09
N GLY A 124 -13.09 -19.15 3.46
CA GLY A 124 -14.30 -18.71 4.16
C GLY A 124 -15.54 -18.87 3.30
N ASP A 125 -16.69 -19.02 3.95
CA ASP A 125 -18.02 -19.01 3.30
C ASP A 125 -18.46 -17.59 2.86
N SER A 126 -17.64 -16.59 3.17
CA SER A 126 -17.84 -15.18 2.93
C SER A 126 -16.49 -14.46 2.77
N LEU A 127 -16.50 -13.17 2.45
CA LEU A 127 -15.28 -12.36 2.36
C LEU A 127 -14.72 -11.98 3.73
N ARG A 128 -15.49 -12.11 4.82
CA ARG A 128 -15.05 -11.70 6.16
C ARG A 128 -13.76 -12.43 6.60
N PRO A 129 -13.66 -13.78 6.55
CA PRO A 129 -12.43 -14.47 6.92
C PRO A 129 -11.23 -14.09 6.04
N VAL A 130 -11.47 -13.73 4.78
CA VAL A 130 -10.42 -13.27 3.87
C VAL A 130 -9.90 -11.91 4.30
N VAL A 131 -10.78 -10.93 4.47
CA VAL A 131 -10.41 -9.54 4.77
C VAL A 131 -9.83 -9.38 6.18
N GLU A 132 -10.34 -10.12 7.16
CA GLU A 132 -9.91 -10.03 8.56
C GLU A 132 -8.78 -11.02 8.92
N THR A 133 -8.18 -11.70 7.93
CA THR A 133 -7.13 -12.68 8.18
C THR A 133 -5.84 -12.07 8.75
N THR A 134 -5.25 -12.74 9.72
CA THR A 134 -3.93 -12.42 10.28
C THR A 134 -2.86 -13.46 9.93
N LEU A 135 -3.19 -14.48 9.11
CA LEU A 135 -2.30 -15.62 8.85
C LEU A 135 -0.93 -15.21 8.28
N MET A 136 -0.86 -14.10 7.52
CA MET A 136 0.41 -13.60 7.00
C MET A 136 1.36 -13.22 8.13
N THR A 137 0.86 -12.56 9.17
CA THR A 137 1.68 -12.24 10.34
C THR A 137 1.77 -13.42 11.30
N ASP A 138 0.71 -14.17 11.56
CA ASP A 138 0.68 -15.26 12.56
C ASP A 138 1.72 -16.36 12.28
N LEU A 139 2.00 -16.63 11.00
CA LEU A 139 2.98 -17.63 10.56
C LEU A 139 4.38 -17.06 10.32
N ALA A 140 4.54 -15.74 10.22
CA ALA A 140 5.84 -15.10 10.05
C ALA A 140 6.64 -15.09 11.35
N ALA A 141 7.97 -15.12 11.24
CA ALA A 141 8.84 -15.01 12.40
C ALA A 141 8.56 -13.71 13.20
N PRO A 142 8.54 -13.76 14.55
CA PRO A 142 8.44 -12.56 15.36
C PRO A 142 9.68 -11.67 15.18
N THR A 143 9.56 -10.38 15.49
CA THR A 143 10.71 -9.49 15.49
C THR A 143 11.76 -9.90 16.52
N ALA A 144 13.02 -9.79 16.13
CA ALA A 144 14.19 -9.97 17.00
C ALA A 144 14.77 -8.62 17.49
N TYR A 145 14.09 -7.50 17.23
CA TYR A 145 14.55 -6.19 17.67
C TYR A 145 14.34 -6.02 19.17
N ASP A 146 15.39 -5.64 19.91
CA ASP A 146 15.30 -5.33 21.33
C ASP A 146 14.61 -3.98 21.59
N ASN A 147 14.77 -3.02 20.67
CA ASN A 147 14.20 -1.67 20.76
C ASN A 147 13.30 -1.38 19.57
N THR A 148 12.01 -1.16 19.84
CA THR A 148 11.00 -0.79 18.84
C THR A 148 10.44 0.62 19.06
N GLU A 149 10.99 1.42 19.98
CA GLU A 149 10.44 2.73 20.34
C GLU A 149 10.49 3.74 19.20
N PHE A 150 11.48 3.61 18.30
CA PHE A 150 11.64 4.47 17.13
C PHE A 150 10.59 4.20 16.04
N ILE A 151 9.87 3.09 16.13
CA ILE A 151 8.89 2.66 15.12
C ILE A 151 7.59 3.39 15.38
N LYS A 152 7.31 4.37 14.52
CA LYS A 152 6.14 5.24 14.63
C LYS A 152 5.40 5.24 13.29
N PRO A 153 4.18 4.68 13.25
CA PRO A 153 3.24 4.91 12.17
C PRO A 153 2.88 6.39 12.09
N GLY A 154 2.46 6.86 10.92
CA GLY A 154 2.03 8.25 10.78
C GLY A 154 1.57 8.61 9.37
N ARG A 155 1.36 9.91 9.16
CA ARG A 155 0.89 10.48 7.90
C ARG A 155 2.00 11.32 7.31
N ALA A 156 2.12 11.25 6.00
CA ALA A 156 3.15 11.95 5.25
C ALA A 156 2.53 12.83 4.18
N SER A 157 2.98 14.08 4.08
CA SER A 157 2.77 14.85 2.85
C SER A 157 3.80 14.44 1.80
N TRP A 158 3.42 14.51 0.52
CA TRP A 158 4.27 14.09 -0.58
C TRP A 158 4.16 14.99 -1.80
N HIS A 159 5.27 15.67 -2.14
CA HIS A 159 5.28 16.70 -3.18
C HIS A 159 5.34 16.15 -4.61
N TRP A 160 5.95 14.97 -4.81
CA TRP A 160 6.24 14.43 -6.14
C TRP A 160 4.98 14.10 -6.92
N LEU A 161 3.95 13.56 -6.27
CA LEU A 161 2.71 13.19 -6.94
C LEU A 161 2.09 14.38 -7.70
N ARG A 162 2.18 15.58 -7.11
CA ARG A 162 1.66 16.81 -7.68
C ARG A 162 2.57 17.42 -8.74
N TYR A 163 3.87 17.41 -8.52
CA TYR A 163 4.84 18.26 -9.24
C TYR A 163 5.93 17.50 -10.00
N ASP A 164 5.93 16.17 -9.98
CA ASP A 164 6.86 15.28 -10.68
C ASP A 164 8.34 15.45 -10.23
N ASN A 165 9.29 14.89 -10.97
CA ASN A 165 10.73 14.90 -10.63
C ASN A 165 11.34 16.30 -10.38
N ASN A 166 10.72 17.39 -10.88
CA ASN A 166 11.22 18.76 -10.69
C ASN A 166 10.87 19.37 -9.33
N SER A 167 10.36 18.57 -8.39
CA SER A 167 9.76 19.02 -7.14
C SER A 167 10.67 18.96 -5.93
N SER A 168 11.77 18.21 -5.99
CA SER A 168 12.79 18.14 -4.92
C SER A 168 13.68 19.39 -4.90
N ARG A 169 13.09 20.52 -4.52
CA ARG A 169 13.72 21.85 -4.38
C ARG A 169 13.31 22.48 -3.05
N LEU A 170 14.21 23.21 -2.40
CA LEU A 170 13.98 23.81 -1.07
C LEU A 170 12.63 24.53 -0.98
N GLU A 171 12.33 25.43 -1.91
CA GLU A 171 11.07 26.19 -1.94
C GLU A 171 9.81 25.30 -1.88
N VAL A 172 9.82 24.13 -2.53
CA VAL A 172 8.66 23.22 -2.54
C VAL A 172 8.59 22.45 -1.23
N ILE A 173 9.70 21.89 -0.78
CA ILE A 173 9.71 21.09 0.45
C ILE A 173 9.45 21.94 1.70
N GLU A 174 9.81 23.23 1.68
CA GLU A 174 9.48 24.18 2.75
C GLU A 174 7.96 24.43 2.82
N ARG A 175 7.29 24.60 1.68
CA ARG A 175 5.83 24.74 1.64
C ARG A 175 5.12 23.47 2.13
N PHE A 176 5.65 22.30 1.79
CA PHE A 176 5.11 21.02 2.27
C PHE A 176 5.41 20.78 3.76
N LEU A 177 6.53 21.31 4.27
CA LEU A 177 6.82 21.29 5.70
C LEU A 177 5.82 22.14 6.48
N GLU A 178 5.57 23.38 6.05
CA GLU A 178 4.56 24.25 6.66
C GLU A 178 3.18 23.57 6.65
N PHE A 179 2.79 23.02 5.51
CA PHE A 179 1.56 22.26 5.37
C PHE A 179 1.48 21.05 6.32
N SER A 180 2.55 20.26 6.43
CA SER A 180 2.58 19.10 7.34
C SER A 180 2.44 19.54 8.80
N ALA A 181 3.10 20.64 9.18
CA ALA A 181 2.99 21.22 10.51
C ALA A 181 1.57 21.73 10.80
N GLU A 182 0.93 22.40 9.86
CA GLU A 182 -0.46 22.87 9.97
C GLU A 182 -1.48 21.72 10.04
N MET A 183 -1.20 20.61 9.36
CA MET A 183 -2.00 19.39 9.41
C MET A 183 -1.68 18.53 10.65
N GLY A 184 -0.61 18.85 11.38
CA GLY A 184 -0.11 18.02 12.47
C GLY A 184 0.28 16.62 12.01
N TRP A 185 0.74 16.47 10.76
CA TRP A 185 1.21 15.21 10.20
C TRP A 185 2.66 14.95 10.58
N GLU A 186 2.97 13.69 10.84
CA GLU A 186 4.26 13.27 11.40
C GLU A 186 5.40 13.43 10.41
N TYR A 187 5.13 13.28 9.10
CA TYR A 187 6.18 13.11 8.11
C TYR A 187 6.03 14.03 6.90
N ILE A 188 7.17 14.31 6.27
CA ILE A 188 7.28 14.74 4.88
C ILE A 188 8.20 13.78 4.13
N LEU A 189 7.78 13.32 2.95
CA LEU A 189 8.64 12.59 2.02
C LEU A 189 9.28 13.59 1.04
N VAL A 190 10.61 13.67 1.05
CA VAL A 190 11.39 14.34 0.01
C VAL A 190 11.83 13.31 -1.01
N ASP A 191 11.25 13.40 -2.21
CA ASP A 191 11.38 12.39 -3.25
C ASP A 191 12.68 12.53 -4.07
N CYS A 192 12.78 11.81 -5.18
CA CYS A 192 13.98 11.62 -5.96
C CYS A 192 14.73 12.91 -6.32
N ASP A 193 16.01 12.76 -6.63
CA ASP A 193 16.97 13.78 -7.05
C ASP A 193 17.29 14.87 -6.01
N TRP A 194 16.86 14.69 -4.75
CA TRP A 194 17.17 15.62 -3.67
C TRP A 194 18.68 15.78 -3.43
N ASP A 195 19.51 14.76 -3.64
CA ASP A 195 20.96 14.86 -3.43
C ASP A 195 21.65 15.72 -4.48
N ARG A 196 21.08 15.80 -5.69
CA ARG A 196 21.58 16.65 -6.77
C ARG A 196 21.03 18.06 -6.69
N ASN A 197 19.74 18.19 -6.39
CA ASN A 197 19.03 19.47 -6.46
C ASN A 197 19.13 20.29 -5.16
N ILE A 198 19.32 19.64 -4.02
CA ILE A 198 19.41 20.27 -2.68
C ILE A 198 20.78 19.93 -2.05
N GLY A 199 21.18 18.66 -2.09
CA GLY A 199 22.46 18.22 -1.53
C GLY A 199 22.45 18.06 -0.01
N TYR A 200 23.46 17.34 0.49
CA TYR A 200 23.51 16.85 1.88
C TYR A 200 23.51 17.95 2.95
N GLU A 201 24.18 19.07 2.69
CA GLU A 201 24.30 20.15 3.68
C GLU A 201 22.97 20.86 3.88
N GLU A 202 22.33 21.29 2.79
CA GLU A 202 21.03 21.97 2.83
C GLU A 202 19.92 21.04 3.29
N ILE A 203 19.91 19.76 2.89
CA ILE A 203 18.89 18.82 3.38
C ILE A 203 19.06 18.55 4.89
N ALA A 204 20.29 18.57 5.42
CA ALA A 204 20.51 18.43 6.87
C ALA A 204 20.02 19.66 7.65
N GLU A 205 20.10 20.85 7.07
CA GLU A 205 19.46 22.05 7.62
C GLU A 205 17.94 21.96 7.58
N PHE A 206 17.38 21.53 6.44
CA PHE A 206 15.95 21.29 6.32
C PHE A 206 15.43 20.28 7.35
N VAL A 207 16.14 19.17 7.57
CA VAL A 207 15.77 18.16 8.59
C VAL A 207 15.77 18.77 10.00
N ARG A 208 16.76 19.61 10.32
CA ARG A 208 16.79 20.32 11.62
C ARG A 208 15.62 21.29 11.76
N LYS A 209 15.27 22.03 10.70
CA LYS A 209 14.11 22.93 10.66
C LYS A 209 12.81 22.13 10.83
N ALA A 210 12.62 21.05 10.07
CA ALA A 210 11.43 20.22 10.13
C ALA A 210 11.12 19.71 11.55
N ARG A 211 12.15 19.28 12.27
CA ARG A 211 12.04 18.86 13.67
C ARG A 211 11.56 19.95 14.62
N GLN A 212 11.90 21.22 14.38
CA GLN A 212 11.38 22.35 15.17
C GLN A 212 9.87 22.53 15.01
N HIS A 213 9.30 21.99 13.92
CA HIS A 213 7.87 21.95 13.64
C HIS A 213 7.22 20.61 14.01
N ASN A 214 7.94 19.70 14.68
CA ASN A 214 7.50 18.33 14.98
C ASN A 214 7.18 17.50 13.74
N VAL A 215 7.86 17.77 12.63
CA VAL A 215 7.76 16.98 11.39
C VAL A 215 9.08 16.27 11.15
N ASP A 216 9.01 14.96 10.95
CA ASP A 216 10.15 14.11 10.62
C ASP A 216 10.28 13.94 9.10
N VAL A 217 11.53 13.80 8.62
CA VAL A 217 11.82 13.72 7.19
C VAL A 217 12.10 12.28 6.76
N ILE A 218 11.49 11.88 5.65
CA ILE A 218 11.77 10.65 4.92
C ILE A 218 12.44 11.03 3.60
N LEU A 219 13.52 10.36 3.23
CA LEU A 219 14.25 10.63 1.98
C LEU A 219 14.12 9.46 1.00
N TRP A 220 13.85 9.77 -0.27
CA TRP A 220 13.84 8.78 -1.33
C TRP A 220 15.26 8.36 -1.74
N TYR A 221 15.42 7.08 -2.09
CA TYR A 221 16.63 6.50 -2.63
C TYR A 221 16.33 5.49 -3.74
N ASN A 222 17.22 5.45 -4.73
CA ASN A 222 17.24 4.36 -5.68
C ASN A 222 17.85 3.14 -4.97
N SER A 223 17.17 1.99 -4.98
CA SER A 223 17.68 0.73 -4.42
C SER A 223 19.05 0.37 -5.03
N ASN A 224 19.22 0.77 -6.29
CA ASN A 224 20.43 0.84 -7.07
C ASN A 224 21.31 -0.42 -7.03
N GLY A 225 21.28 -1.18 -8.11
CA GLY A 225 22.28 -2.18 -8.44
C GLY A 225 22.52 -2.24 -9.94
N GLN A 226 22.72 -3.44 -10.47
CA GLN A 226 22.94 -3.69 -11.91
C GLN A 226 21.69 -4.23 -12.62
N TRP A 227 20.51 -4.10 -12.00
CA TRP A 227 19.30 -4.76 -12.46
C TRP A 227 18.33 -3.89 -13.26
N ASN A 228 18.51 -2.56 -13.31
CA ASN A 228 17.68 -1.67 -14.13
C ASN A 228 18.47 -0.43 -14.55
N THR A 229 17.87 0.44 -15.36
CA THR A 229 18.48 1.66 -15.89
C THR A 229 17.88 2.94 -15.32
N ALA A 230 17.06 2.85 -14.26
CA ALA A 230 16.36 4.00 -13.69
C ALA A 230 17.35 5.14 -13.33
N PRO A 231 17.12 6.37 -13.84
CA PRO A 231 18.11 7.45 -13.76
C PRO A 231 18.08 8.22 -12.44
N MET A 232 16.97 8.14 -11.70
CA MET A 232 16.71 8.91 -10.49
C MET A 232 17.74 8.64 -9.39
N THR A 233 18.12 9.70 -8.68
CA THR A 233 19.14 9.71 -7.62
C THR A 233 18.57 10.02 -6.24
N PRO A 234 19.25 9.67 -5.12
CA PRO A 234 20.60 9.12 -5.00
C PRO A 234 20.74 7.68 -5.49
N LYS A 235 21.81 7.41 -6.26
CA LYS A 235 22.23 6.08 -6.72
C LYS A 235 23.47 5.62 -5.94
N ASP A 236 23.73 4.31 -6.00
CA ASP A 236 24.87 3.63 -5.39
C ASP A 236 24.98 3.76 -3.87
N ARG A 237 23.85 3.97 -3.19
CA ARG A 237 23.78 4.10 -1.74
C ARG A 237 23.18 2.90 -1.04
N MET A 238 22.16 2.27 -1.62
CA MET A 238 21.37 1.28 -0.89
C MET A 238 21.83 -0.17 -1.06
N TYR A 239 22.46 -0.57 -2.17
CA TYR A 239 22.76 -2.00 -2.38
C TYR A 239 24.02 -2.54 -1.66
N PRO A 240 25.25 -2.02 -1.88
CA PRO A 240 26.42 -2.57 -1.19
C PRO A 240 26.34 -2.28 0.31
N ARG A 241 26.29 -3.34 1.13
CA ARG A 241 26.06 -3.22 2.59
C ARG A 241 26.96 -2.19 3.29
N GLN A 242 28.26 -2.20 2.99
CA GLN A 242 29.19 -1.23 3.60
C GLN A 242 28.92 0.23 3.19
N VAL A 243 28.37 0.47 1.99
CA VAL A 243 27.96 1.80 1.56
C VAL A 243 26.64 2.18 2.23
N ARG A 244 25.64 1.29 2.20
CA ARG A 244 24.34 1.48 2.84
C ARG A 244 24.46 1.84 4.31
N ARG A 245 25.27 1.10 5.08
CA ARG A 245 25.46 1.39 6.51
C ARG A 245 26.14 2.74 6.78
N ARG A 246 27.10 3.15 5.94
CA ARG A 246 27.70 4.49 6.05
C ARG A 246 26.69 5.58 5.73
N GLU A 247 25.82 5.33 4.76
CA GLU A 247 24.74 6.25 4.44
C GLU A 247 23.71 6.34 5.58
N PHE A 248 23.27 5.21 6.16
CA PHE A 248 22.39 5.21 7.32
C PHE A 248 23.00 5.88 8.55
N ALA A 249 24.31 5.71 8.79
CA ALA A 249 24.99 6.46 9.83
C ALA A 249 24.93 7.98 9.60
N ARG A 250 25.11 8.43 8.35
CA ARG A 250 24.95 9.85 7.99
C ARG A 250 23.51 10.31 8.20
N LEU A 251 22.52 9.55 7.72
CA LEU A 251 21.11 9.88 7.87
C LEU A 251 20.67 10.00 9.32
N GLN A 252 21.12 9.06 10.18
CA GLN A 252 20.90 9.13 11.62
C GLN A 252 21.49 10.40 12.24
N GLN A 253 22.73 10.77 11.86
CA GLN A 253 23.37 12.00 12.34
C GLN A 253 22.63 13.27 11.89
N MET A 254 22.14 13.30 10.65
CA MET A 254 21.30 14.39 10.13
C MET A 254 19.95 14.45 10.85
N GLY A 255 19.45 13.30 11.30
CA GLY A 255 18.18 13.18 11.96
C GLY A 255 17.02 12.76 11.06
N VAL A 256 17.31 12.24 9.88
CA VAL A 256 16.31 11.63 8.99
C VAL A 256 15.69 10.43 9.69
N ARG A 257 14.38 10.23 9.53
CA ARG A 257 13.64 9.13 10.20
C ARG A 257 13.34 7.95 9.32
N GLY A 258 13.27 8.15 8.02
CA GLY A 258 12.92 7.06 7.13
C GLY A 258 13.57 7.19 5.77
N VAL A 259 13.54 6.08 5.05
CA VAL A 259 13.87 6.02 3.62
C VAL A 259 12.73 5.41 2.84
N LYS A 260 12.47 5.97 1.64
CA LYS A 260 11.68 5.32 0.60
C LYS A 260 12.66 4.76 -0.44
N VAL A 261 12.79 3.44 -0.56
CA VAL A 261 13.77 2.80 -1.45
C VAL A 261 13.05 2.19 -2.64
N ASP A 262 13.53 2.45 -3.86
CA ASP A 262 12.75 2.18 -5.07
C ASP A 262 13.48 1.31 -6.11
N PHE A 263 12.71 0.72 -7.03
CA PHE A 263 13.18 -0.02 -8.21
C PHE A 263 14.02 -1.27 -7.89
N PHE A 264 13.46 -2.22 -7.15
CA PHE A 264 14.12 -3.48 -6.85
C PHE A 264 14.18 -4.43 -8.05
N GLY A 265 14.99 -5.48 -7.94
CA GLY A 265 15.28 -6.40 -9.04
C GLY A 265 14.31 -7.58 -9.20
N GLY A 266 13.11 -7.56 -8.61
CA GLY A 266 12.15 -8.69 -8.67
C GLY A 266 12.30 -9.72 -7.55
N ASP A 267 11.95 -10.97 -7.80
CA ASP A 267 11.61 -11.98 -6.78
C ASP A 267 12.71 -13.03 -6.53
N LYS A 268 13.86 -12.94 -7.22
CA LYS A 268 14.99 -13.85 -6.99
C LYS A 268 15.47 -13.79 -5.55
N GLN A 269 16.06 -14.90 -5.09
CA GLN A 269 16.62 -15.01 -3.74
C GLN A 269 17.59 -13.87 -3.40
N ALA A 270 18.41 -13.44 -4.37
CA ALA A 270 19.31 -12.29 -4.20
C ALA A 270 18.57 -10.97 -3.86
N THR A 271 17.40 -10.74 -4.44
CA THR A 271 16.58 -9.57 -4.07
C THR A 271 15.94 -9.75 -2.70
N MET A 272 15.48 -10.96 -2.33
CA MET A 272 14.94 -11.23 -0.99
C MET A 272 16.00 -10.93 0.08
N GLN A 273 17.23 -11.42 -0.12
CA GLN A 273 18.37 -11.11 0.74
C GLN A 273 18.59 -9.60 0.87
N PHE A 274 18.52 -8.87 -0.24
CA PHE A 274 18.69 -7.43 -0.20
C PHE A 274 17.58 -6.71 0.60
N TYR A 275 16.30 -7.10 0.45
CA TYR A 275 15.23 -6.55 1.28
C TYR A 275 15.50 -6.75 2.77
N LEU A 276 15.80 -7.99 3.17
CA LEU A 276 15.98 -8.31 4.59
C LEU A 276 17.21 -7.60 5.17
N ASP A 277 18.32 -7.58 4.44
CA ASP A 277 19.53 -6.85 4.86
C ASP A 277 19.30 -5.33 4.91
N LEU A 278 18.45 -4.78 4.04
CA LEU A 278 18.06 -3.36 4.06
C LEU A 278 17.27 -3.06 5.34
N PHE A 279 16.30 -3.89 5.71
CA PHE A 279 15.47 -3.68 6.89
C PHE A 279 16.29 -3.79 8.18
N GLU A 280 17.12 -4.82 8.29
CA GLU A 280 18.04 -5.05 9.42
C GLU A 280 19.04 -3.90 9.56
N ASP A 281 19.73 -3.54 8.49
CA ASP A 281 20.69 -2.44 8.55
C ASP A 281 20.01 -1.11 8.86
N ALA A 282 18.78 -0.85 8.39
CA ALA A 282 18.05 0.38 8.72
C ALA A 282 17.67 0.44 10.20
N ALA A 283 17.25 -0.69 10.77
CA ALA A 283 16.87 -0.78 12.19
C ALA A 283 18.03 -0.48 13.14
N ASP A 284 19.26 -0.92 12.80
CA ASP A 284 20.48 -0.60 13.56
C ASP A 284 20.70 0.92 13.73
N TYR A 285 20.18 1.73 12.81
CA TYR A 285 20.29 3.20 12.84
C TYR A 285 18.98 3.89 13.22
N GLY A 286 17.93 3.13 13.58
CA GLY A 286 16.61 3.68 13.93
C GLY A 286 15.88 4.31 12.74
N ILE A 287 16.07 3.76 11.54
CA ILE A 287 15.50 4.24 10.29
C ILE A 287 14.30 3.36 9.88
N LEU A 288 13.19 4.03 9.58
CA LEU A 288 11.99 3.45 8.99
C LEU A 288 12.18 3.20 7.49
N VAL A 289 11.52 2.18 6.95
CA VAL A 289 11.64 1.76 5.56
C VAL A 289 10.28 1.71 4.89
N ASN A 290 10.19 2.36 3.73
CA ASN A 290 9.17 2.18 2.71
C ASN A 290 9.85 1.63 1.46
N VAL A 291 9.28 0.62 0.78
CA VAL A 291 9.83 0.11 -0.49
C VAL A 291 8.83 0.24 -1.64
N HIS A 292 9.29 0.84 -2.74
CA HIS A 292 8.58 1.03 -4.01
C HIS A 292 9.27 0.27 -5.14
N GLY A 293 8.58 0.09 -6.27
CA GLY A 293 9.05 -0.75 -7.38
C GLY A 293 9.45 -2.13 -6.87
N ALA A 294 8.58 -2.72 -6.05
CA ALA A 294 8.94 -3.76 -5.08
C ALA A 294 8.02 -4.99 -5.15
N THR A 295 8.47 -6.06 -4.50
CA THR A 295 7.63 -7.24 -4.22
C THR A 295 6.72 -7.01 -3.02
N VAL A 296 5.73 -7.88 -2.80
CA VAL A 296 4.85 -7.85 -1.61
C VAL A 296 5.57 -8.32 -0.33
N GLN A 297 5.16 -7.79 0.82
CA GLN A 297 5.90 -7.90 2.10
C GLN A 297 5.87 -9.27 2.81
N ARG A 298 5.02 -10.23 2.43
CA ARG A 298 5.10 -11.64 2.91
C ARG A 298 5.31 -11.82 4.43
N GLY A 299 4.61 -11.04 5.24
CA GLY A 299 4.68 -11.11 6.72
C GLY A 299 5.89 -10.41 7.34
N TRP A 300 6.80 -9.83 6.54
CA TRP A 300 8.00 -9.15 7.01
C TRP A 300 7.71 -7.99 7.96
N GLN A 301 6.53 -7.38 7.92
CA GLN A 301 6.14 -6.34 8.88
C GLN A 301 6.08 -6.85 10.33
N ARG A 302 5.92 -8.16 10.57
CA ARG A 302 6.03 -8.76 11.91
C ARG A 302 7.50 -8.96 12.32
N THR A 303 8.33 -9.41 11.40
CA THR A 303 9.74 -9.74 11.65
C THR A 303 10.61 -8.48 11.72
N TYR A 304 10.33 -7.52 10.84
CA TYR A 304 11.04 -6.28 10.64
C TYR A 304 10.06 -5.10 10.74
N PRO A 305 9.59 -4.74 11.95
CA PRO A 305 8.53 -3.76 12.14
C PRO A 305 8.91 -2.32 11.73
N ASN A 306 10.17 -2.06 11.39
CA ASN A 306 10.58 -0.80 10.76
C ASN A 306 10.25 -0.75 9.24
N LEU A 307 9.84 -1.87 8.62
CA LEU A 307 9.17 -1.87 7.33
C LEU A 307 7.74 -1.35 7.52
N MET A 308 7.55 -0.06 7.22
CA MET A 308 6.28 0.63 7.49
C MET A 308 5.26 0.35 6.40
N THR A 309 5.70 0.29 5.15
CA THR A 309 4.81 0.05 4.02
C THR A 309 5.57 -0.36 2.75
N VAL A 310 4.82 -0.87 1.79
CA VAL A 310 5.28 -1.34 0.48
C VAL A 310 4.29 -0.83 -0.55
N GLU A 311 4.77 -0.42 -1.72
CA GLU A 311 3.92 -0.16 -2.89
C GLU A 311 3.30 -1.47 -3.40
N ALA A 312 3.96 -2.17 -4.32
CA ALA A 312 3.51 -3.42 -4.95
C ALA A 312 2.03 -3.36 -5.35
N VAL A 313 1.62 -2.24 -5.94
CA VAL A 313 0.25 -1.92 -6.33
C VAL A 313 0.28 -0.89 -7.45
N LYS A 314 -0.70 -0.93 -8.36
CA LYS A 314 -0.91 0.18 -9.29
C LYS A 314 -1.53 1.38 -8.55
N GLY A 315 -0.68 2.16 -7.89
CA GLY A 315 -1.04 3.26 -7.00
C GLY A 315 -1.59 4.51 -7.70
N MET A 316 -1.82 5.56 -6.92
CA MET A 316 -2.31 6.86 -7.41
C MET A 316 -1.36 7.50 -8.44
N GLU A 317 -0.07 7.19 -8.43
CA GLU A 317 0.86 7.71 -9.45
C GLU A 317 0.43 7.37 -10.88
N TYR A 318 -0.15 6.18 -11.10
CA TYR A 318 -0.65 5.76 -12.40
C TYR A 318 -1.82 6.61 -12.89
N VAL A 319 -2.65 7.14 -11.97
CA VAL A 319 -3.71 8.12 -12.26
C VAL A 319 -3.10 9.43 -12.75
N THR A 320 -1.88 9.76 -12.33
CA THR A 320 -1.17 10.95 -12.81
C THR A 320 -0.50 10.75 -14.16
N PHE A 321 -0.21 9.51 -14.55
CA PHE A 321 0.48 9.20 -15.81
C PHE A 321 -0.43 9.23 -17.04
N ASP A 322 -1.59 8.57 -16.96
CA ASP A 322 -2.50 8.46 -18.11
C ASP A 322 -3.98 8.32 -17.73
N GLN A 323 -4.85 8.75 -18.65
CA GLN A 323 -6.29 8.76 -18.43
C GLN A 323 -6.90 7.35 -18.34
N ARG A 324 -6.30 6.33 -18.97
CA ARG A 324 -6.80 4.95 -18.94
C ARG A 324 -6.66 4.36 -17.53
N ASN A 325 -5.64 4.73 -16.77
CA ASN A 325 -5.52 4.33 -15.37
C ASN A 325 -6.53 5.09 -14.49
N ALA A 326 -6.67 6.40 -14.70
CA ALA A 326 -7.67 7.21 -14.00
C ALA A 326 -9.11 6.69 -14.23
N ASP A 327 -9.40 6.21 -15.44
CA ASP A 327 -10.70 5.64 -15.79
C ASP A 327 -10.99 4.31 -15.09
N GLN A 328 -9.96 3.57 -14.69
CA GLN A 328 -10.05 2.28 -13.99
C GLN A 328 -9.87 2.39 -12.47
N GLN A 329 -9.46 3.54 -11.96
CA GLN A 329 -9.09 3.74 -10.56
C GLN A 329 -10.16 3.24 -9.57
N ALA A 330 -11.42 3.65 -9.76
CA ALA A 330 -12.50 3.30 -8.83
C ALA A 330 -12.72 1.78 -8.77
N HIS A 331 -12.74 1.11 -9.93
CA HIS A 331 -12.84 -0.34 -10.00
C HIS A 331 -11.63 -1.03 -9.35
N HIS A 332 -10.41 -0.60 -9.68
CA HIS A 332 -9.17 -1.13 -9.11
C HIS A 332 -9.15 -1.05 -7.58
N CYS A 333 -9.48 0.13 -7.04
CA CYS A 333 -9.50 0.38 -5.60
C CYS A 333 -10.48 -0.52 -4.84
N THR A 334 -11.57 -0.96 -5.46
CA THR A 334 -12.53 -1.91 -4.83
C THR A 334 -12.09 -3.37 -4.86
N ILE A 335 -10.94 -3.71 -5.45
CA ILE A 335 -10.38 -5.08 -5.44
C ILE A 335 -9.32 -5.20 -4.35
N LEU A 336 -8.53 -4.15 -4.13
CA LEU A 336 -7.37 -4.14 -3.24
C LEU A 336 -7.66 -4.57 -1.79
N PRO A 337 -8.79 -4.18 -1.15
CA PRO A 337 -9.09 -4.57 0.24
C PRO A 337 -9.44 -6.05 0.41
N PHE A 338 -9.62 -6.79 -0.69
CA PHE A 338 -9.88 -8.22 -0.71
C PHE A 338 -8.68 -9.04 -1.20
N THR A 339 -7.62 -8.35 -1.62
CA THR A 339 -6.44 -8.93 -2.29
C THR A 339 -5.16 -8.30 -1.74
N ARG A 340 -4.52 -7.38 -2.47
CA ARG A 340 -3.19 -6.83 -2.15
C ARG A 340 -3.08 -6.27 -0.73
N ASN A 341 -4.08 -5.55 -0.23
CA ASN A 341 -4.00 -4.93 1.10
C ASN A 341 -4.40 -5.89 2.24
N VAL A 342 -4.93 -7.07 1.92
CA VAL A 342 -5.17 -8.14 2.91
C VAL A 342 -3.87 -8.71 3.44
N ILE A 343 -2.86 -8.84 2.58
CA ILE A 343 -1.54 -9.34 2.98
C ILE A 343 -0.65 -8.26 3.63
N GLY A 344 -1.25 -7.08 3.84
CA GLY A 344 -0.86 -5.98 4.71
C GLY A 344 -0.49 -4.67 3.98
N SER A 345 0.22 -3.78 4.67
CA SER A 345 0.56 -2.40 4.27
C SER A 345 0.74 -2.17 2.77
N MET A 346 0.03 -1.15 2.27
CA MET A 346 -0.03 -0.79 0.86
C MET A 346 0.06 0.73 0.70
N ASP A 347 1.21 1.20 0.23
CA ASP A 347 1.47 2.63 -0.01
C ASP A 347 0.82 3.10 -1.31
N PHE A 348 -0.51 3.13 -1.34
CA PHE A 348 -1.29 3.50 -2.53
C PHE A 348 -1.18 4.99 -2.89
N THR A 349 -0.89 5.82 -1.89
CA THR A 349 -0.82 7.28 -1.93
C THR A 349 -2.15 8.02 -2.20
N PRO A 350 -3.19 7.80 -1.38
CA PRO A 350 -4.56 8.28 -1.62
C PRO A 350 -4.76 9.79 -1.35
N VAL A 351 -6.00 10.28 -1.45
CA VAL A 351 -6.42 11.63 -1.02
C VAL A 351 -5.98 12.72 -2.01
N VAL A 352 -6.33 12.56 -3.29
CA VAL A 352 -6.19 13.61 -4.32
C VAL A 352 -7.54 14.24 -4.62
N PHE A 353 -7.81 15.44 -4.12
CA PHE A 353 -9.11 16.09 -4.32
C PHE A 353 -9.21 16.87 -5.63
N ASN A 354 -8.06 17.33 -6.16
CA ASN A 354 -8.00 18.08 -7.39
C ASN A 354 -8.67 17.28 -8.53
N PRO A 355 -9.66 17.85 -9.23
CA PRO A 355 -10.28 17.18 -10.37
C PRO A 355 -9.31 16.92 -11.53
N ARG A 356 -8.11 17.54 -11.50
CA ARG A 356 -7.05 17.34 -12.49
C ARG A 356 -5.66 17.33 -11.86
N ILE A 357 -4.91 16.27 -12.13
CA ILE A 357 -3.51 16.12 -11.71
C ILE A 357 -2.65 15.78 -12.91
N ARG A 358 -1.54 16.51 -13.11
CA ARG A 358 -0.60 16.31 -14.24
C ARG A 358 -1.28 16.19 -15.63
N GLY A 359 -2.38 16.91 -15.83
CA GLY A 359 -3.16 16.91 -17.07
C GLY A 359 -4.19 15.79 -17.19
N VAL A 360 -4.20 14.81 -16.29
CA VAL A 360 -5.17 13.71 -16.23
C VAL A 360 -6.38 14.10 -15.39
N ARG A 361 -7.58 13.74 -15.84
CA ARG A 361 -8.82 14.00 -15.11
C ARG A 361 -9.08 12.87 -14.11
N VAL A 362 -9.12 13.21 -12.84
CA VAL A 362 -9.51 12.30 -11.76
C VAL A 362 -10.98 11.93 -11.91
N ARG A 363 -11.31 10.65 -11.75
CA ARG A 363 -12.65 10.10 -12.00
C ARG A 363 -13.44 9.80 -10.75
N THR A 364 -12.75 9.55 -9.65
CA THR A 364 -13.30 9.37 -8.31
C THR A 364 -13.81 10.72 -7.78
N THR A 365 -14.82 10.68 -6.91
CA THR A 365 -15.25 11.88 -6.19
C THR A 365 -14.25 12.23 -5.07
N PRO A 366 -14.26 13.45 -4.53
CA PRO A 366 -13.41 13.78 -3.38
C PRO A 366 -13.72 12.91 -2.15
N THR A 367 -14.96 12.48 -1.93
CA THR A 367 -15.29 11.60 -0.80
C THR A 367 -14.84 10.16 -1.01
N PHE A 368 -14.76 9.68 -2.27
CA PHE A 368 -14.09 8.41 -2.57
C PHE A 368 -12.63 8.46 -2.10
N GLU A 369 -11.91 9.54 -2.46
CA GLU A 369 -10.51 9.75 -2.08
C GLU A 369 -10.33 9.88 -0.57
N LEU A 370 -11.25 10.59 0.11
CA LEU A 370 -11.27 10.68 1.56
C LEU A 370 -11.47 9.29 2.21
N ALA A 371 -12.36 8.46 1.67
CA ALA A 371 -12.62 7.11 2.16
C ALA A 371 -11.41 6.19 2.04
N LEU A 372 -10.53 6.38 1.04
CA LEU A 372 -9.30 5.60 0.89
C LEU A 372 -8.34 5.77 2.07
N SER A 373 -8.37 6.88 2.80
CA SER A 373 -7.57 7.08 4.02
C SER A 373 -7.90 6.09 5.15
N VAL A 374 -9.06 5.44 5.09
CA VAL A 374 -9.52 4.42 6.05
C VAL A 374 -9.59 3.04 5.40
N VAL A 375 -10.05 2.94 4.16
CA VAL A 375 -10.17 1.66 3.45
C VAL A 375 -8.79 1.02 3.26
N PHE A 376 -7.79 1.80 2.87
CA PHE A 376 -6.43 1.31 2.70
C PHE A 376 -5.62 1.45 3.98
N GLU A 377 -4.96 0.36 4.37
CA GLU A 377 -4.00 0.35 5.47
C GLU A 377 -2.58 0.50 4.95
N SER A 378 -1.84 1.38 5.61
CA SER A 378 -0.42 1.63 5.36
C SER A 378 0.18 2.16 6.66
N GLY A 379 1.28 1.56 7.13
CA GLY A 379 1.94 2.00 8.37
C GLY A 379 2.46 3.44 8.29
N ILE A 380 2.80 3.93 7.10
CA ILE A 380 2.88 5.38 6.83
C ILE A 380 1.95 5.70 5.66
N GLN A 381 0.97 6.56 5.89
CA GLN A 381 0.04 7.01 4.85
C GLN A 381 0.58 8.25 4.15
N HIS A 382 1.10 8.09 2.93
CA HIS A 382 1.46 9.22 2.08
C HIS A 382 0.21 9.79 1.41
N PHE A 383 -0.28 10.94 1.85
CA PHE A 383 -1.41 11.58 1.20
C PHE A 383 -0.96 12.39 -0.01
N GLY A 384 -1.65 12.20 -1.13
CA GLY A 384 -1.48 12.95 -2.37
C GLY A 384 -2.01 14.38 -2.34
N LEU A 385 -2.46 14.85 -1.17
CA LEU A 385 -3.02 16.17 -0.96
C LEU A 385 -1.92 17.24 -1.00
N ALA A 386 -2.09 18.24 -1.87
CA ALA A 386 -1.17 19.38 -1.95
C ALA A 386 -1.64 20.59 -1.10
N PRO A 387 -0.72 21.46 -0.64
CA PRO A 387 -1.04 22.62 0.20
C PRO A 387 -2.10 23.57 -0.40
N ASP A 388 -2.12 23.74 -1.73
CA ASP A 388 -3.08 24.59 -2.43
C ASP A 388 -4.50 24.02 -2.45
N GLU A 389 -4.65 22.70 -2.27
CA GLU A 389 -5.95 22.04 -2.26
C GLU A 389 -6.67 22.22 -0.93
N THR A 390 -5.97 22.17 0.21
CA THR A 390 -6.56 22.30 1.54
C THR A 390 -7.27 23.63 1.76
N ALA A 391 -6.76 24.73 1.20
CA ALA A 391 -7.39 26.05 1.28
C ALA A 391 -8.78 26.10 0.61
N LEU A 392 -9.12 25.10 -0.21
CA LEU A 392 -10.40 24.98 -0.91
C LEU A 392 -11.33 23.92 -0.28
N MET A 393 -10.90 23.28 0.81
CA MET A 393 -11.66 22.24 1.50
C MET A 393 -12.46 22.82 2.68
N PRO A 394 -13.65 22.28 2.99
CA PRO A 394 -14.35 22.62 4.22
C PRO A 394 -13.56 22.22 5.47
N ASP A 395 -13.65 23.00 6.54
CA ASP A 395 -12.93 22.78 7.81
C ASP A 395 -13.12 21.36 8.36
N PHE A 396 -14.32 20.78 8.25
CA PHE A 396 -14.58 19.43 8.76
C PHE A 396 -13.84 18.32 7.99
N VAL A 397 -13.47 18.54 6.72
CA VAL A 397 -12.66 17.60 5.93
C VAL A 397 -11.20 17.70 6.36
N VAL A 398 -10.71 18.93 6.52
CA VAL A 398 -9.35 19.19 7.03
C VAL A 398 -9.20 18.56 8.41
N GLU A 399 -10.16 18.78 9.30
CA GLU A 399 -10.14 18.23 10.65
C GLU A 399 -10.20 16.70 10.65
N PHE A 400 -10.98 16.08 9.76
CA PHE A 400 -10.97 14.63 9.60
C PHE A 400 -9.57 14.11 9.23
N LEU A 401 -8.89 14.74 8.27
CA LEU A 401 -7.54 14.35 7.84
C LEU A 401 -6.45 14.62 8.89
N ARG A 402 -6.67 15.60 9.78
CA ARG A 402 -5.84 15.83 10.97
C ARG A 402 -6.03 14.74 12.03
N GLN A 403 -7.19 14.09 12.08
CA GLN A 403 -7.55 13.13 13.11
C GLN A 403 -7.50 11.66 12.68
N VAL A 404 -7.55 11.36 11.37
CA VAL A 404 -7.53 9.98 10.88
C VAL A 404 -6.21 9.28 11.27
N PRO A 405 -6.26 8.13 11.97
CA PRO A 405 -5.06 7.37 12.33
C PRO A 405 -4.35 6.76 11.13
N ALA A 406 -3.05 6.52 11.26
CA ALA A 406 -2.27 5.69 10.32
C ALA A 406 -2.15 4.22 10.76
N ALA A 407 -2.41 3.93 12.04
CA ALA A 407 -2.38 2.59 12.60
C ALA A 407 -3.68 2.28 13.35
N TRP A 408 -4.02 1.00 13.41
CA TRP A 408 -5.32 0.52 13.84
C TRP A 408 -5.17 -0.62 14.83
N GLU A 409 -6.03 -0.64 15.84
CA GLU A 409 -6.09 -1.73 16.83
C GLU A 409 -7.01 -2.87 16.39
N ASP A 410 -8.00 -2.59 15.55
CA ASP A 410 -8.95 -3.57 15.04
C ASP A 410 -9.40 -3.17 13.63
N THR A 411 -9.73 -4.16 12.80
CA THR A 411 -10.27 -4.00 11.44
C THR A 411 -11.38 -5.00 11.23
N ARG A 412 -12.55 -4.52 10.81
CA ARG A 412 -13.75 -5.31 10.58
C ARG A 412 -14.25 -5.13 9.16
N PHE A 413 -14.55 -6.24 8.52
CA PHE A 413 -15.26 -6.27 7.25
C PHE A 413 -16.76 -6.05 7.50
N VAL A 414 -17.28 -4.98 6.89
CA VAL A 414 -18.70 -4.62 6.99
C VAL A 414 -19.46 -5.25 5.83
N ASP A 415 -19.13 -4.86 4.60
CA ASP A 415 -19.76 -5.35 3.37
C ASP A 415 -18.92 -5.00 2.12
N GLY A 416 -19.21 -5.63 0.99
CA GLY A 416 -18.59 -5.31 -0.30
C GLY A 416 -18.43 -6.52 -1.22
N TYR A 417 -18.02 -6.24 -2.45
CA TYR A 417 -17.72 -7.25 -3.46
C TYR A 417 -16.54 -6.79 -4.32
N PRO A 418 -15.48 -7.62 -4.52
CA PRO A 418 -14.28 -7.22 -5.23
C PRO A 418 -14.58 -6.73 -6.65
N GLY A 419 -14.17 -5.50 -6.96
CA GLY A 419 -14.45 -4.84 -8.25
C GLY A 419 -15.77 -4.07 -8.30
N ARG A 420 -16.55 -4.05 -7.22
CA ARG A 420 -17.82 -3.31 -7.14
C ARG A 420 -17.84 -2.30 -6.00
N SER A 421 -17.56 -2.74 -4.77
CA SER A 421 -17.60 -1.89 -3.58
C SER A 421 -16.78 -2.51 -2.44
N ALA A 422 -16.38 -1.68 -1.47
CA ALA A 422 -15.77 -2.14 -0.24
C ALA A 422 -16.20 -1.23 0.92
N ILE A 423 -16.56 -1.82 2.05
CA ILE A 423 -16.89 -1.12 3.30
C ILE A 423 -16.15 -1.79 4.45
N LEU A 424 -15.31 -1.01 5.13
CA LEU A 424 -14.48 -1.44 6.24
C LEU A 424 -14.71 -0.54 7.45
N ALA A 425 -14.57 -1.10 8.64
CA ALA A 425 -14.49 -0.36 9.88
C ALA A 425 -13.14 -0.60 10.54
N ARG A 426 -12.45 0.46 10.97
CA ARG A 426 -11.18 0.37 11.69
C ARG A 426 -11.24 1.13 13.00
N ARG A 427 -10.60 0.60 14.04
CA ARG A 427 -10.65 1.16 15.39
C ARG A 427 -9.30 1.73 15.81
N SER A 428 -9.34 2.87 16.48
CA SER A 428 -8.21 3.46 17.21
C SER A 428 -8.72 4.04 18.53
N GLY A 429 -8.24 3.51 19.66
CA GLY A 429 -8.85 3.77 20.97
C GLY A 429 -10.34 3.48 20.97
N ASP A 430 -11.14 4.43 21.46
CA ASP A 430 -12.61 4.32 21.51
C ASP A 430 -13.33 4.79 20.23
N THR A 431 -12.57 5.14 19.18
CA THR A 431 -13.14 5.67 17.93
C THR A 431 -13.12 4.63 16.83
N TRP A 432 -14.27 4.42 16.20
CA TRP A 432 -14.41 3.66 14.97
C TRP A 432 -14.47 4.59 13.76
N TYR A 433 -13.74 4.23 12.71
CA TYR A 433 -13.76 4.87 11.40
C TYR A 433 -14.36 3.87 10.42
N VAL A 434 -15.56 4.13 9.94
CA VAL A 434 -16.25 3.31 8.93
C VAL A 434 -16.16 4.03 7.61
N ALA A 435 -15.66 3.38 6.57
CA ALA A 435 -15.52 3.98 5.26
C ALA A 435 -15.98 3.03 4.17
N GLY A 436 -16.60 3.58 3.12
CA GLY A 436 -17.06 2.82 1.99
C GLY A 436 -16.79 3.50 0.66
N ILE A 437 -16.49 2.69 -0.35
CA ILE A 437 -16.22 3.12 -1.73
C ILE A 437 -17.11 2.38 -2.74
N ASN A 438 -17.64 3.10 -3.71
CA ASN A 438 -18.38 2.57 -4.85
C ASN A 438 -17.49 2.60 -6.10
N GLY A 439 -17.11 1.43 -6.61
CA GLY A 439 -16.28 1.28 -7.81
C GLY A 439 -17.08 1.27 -9.12
N GLN A 440 -18.41 1.34 -9.07
CA GLN A 440 -19.30 1.24 -10.23
C GLN A 440 -19.57 2.61 -10.89
N ASN A 441 -20.14 2.55 -12.09
CA ASN A 441 -20.55 3.74 -12.86
C ASN A 441 -21.97 4.23 -12.51
N ASP A 442 -22.65 3.51 -11.63
CA ASP A 442 -24.00 3.85 -11.16
C ASP A 442 -23.98 4.12 -9.64
N PRO A 443 -24.86 5.02 -9.14
CA PRO A 443 -25.05 5.21 -7.71
C PRO A 443 -25.45 3.92 -7.00
N GLN A 444 -25.06 3.80 -5.73
CA GLN A 444 -25.43 2.70 -4.85
C GLN A 444 -25.96 3.22 -3.52
N THR A 445 -26.85 2.46 -2.90
CA THR A 445 -27.25 2.68 -1.51
C THR A 445 -26.73 1.53 -0.68
N PHE A 446 -25.82 1.83 0.26
CA PHE A 446 -25.27 0.85 1.17
C PHE A 446 -26.10 0.76 2.45
N SER A 447 -26.20 -0.45 2.98
CA SER A 447 -26.81 -0.77 4.26
C SER A 447 -25.71 -1.18 5.22
N VAL A 448 -25.15 -0.21 5.94
CA VAL A 448 -23.99 -0.40 6.83
C VAL A 448 -24.45 -1.04 8.14
N ASP A 449 -24.08 -2.30 8.37
CA ASP A 449 -24.34 -2.99 9.64
C ASP A 449 -23.35 -2.51 10.71
N LEU A 450 -23.84 -1.77 11.69
CA LEU A 450 -23.03 -1.23 12.79
C LEU A 450 -22.88 -2.20 13.97
N SER A 451 -23.52 -3.38 13.93
CA SER A 451 -23.34 -4.40 14.97
C SER A 451 -21.90 -4.91 15.04
N VAL A 452 -21.16 -4.84 13.93
CA VAL A 452 -19.74 -5.18 13.81
C VAL A 452 -18.83 -4.32 14.68
N LEU A 453 -19.29 -3.15 15.12
CA LEU A 453 -18.55 -2.23 15.99
C LEU A 453 -18.69 -2.59 17.47
N GLY A 454 -19.63 -3.48 17.81
CA GLY A 454 -20.07 -3.80 19.16
C GLY A 454 -21.49 -3.31 19.45
N CYS A 455 -22.11 -3.90 20.47
CA CYS A 455 -23.46 -3.55 20.91
C CYS A 455 -23.49 -2.15 21.55
N GLY A 456 -24.46 -1.32 21.17
CA GLY A 456 -24.68 -0.03 21.81
C GLY A 456 -25.25 1.04 20.91
N HIS A 457 -25.16 2.28 21.38
CA HIS A 457 -25.50 3.48 20.62
C HIS A 457 -24.20 4.19 20.24
N TRP A 458 -24.15 4.63 19.00
CA TRP A 458 -23.00 5.30 18.39
C TRP A 458 -23.39 6.70 17.97
N THR A 459 -22.50 7.66 18.19
CA THR A 459 -22.66 9.04 17.74
C THR A 459 -21.39 9.53 17.07
N GLY A 460 -21.54 10.40 16.09
CA GLY A 460 -20.42 11.07 15.44
C GLY A 460 -20.78 11.63 14.07
N ASP A 461 -19.78 11.81 13.22
CA ASP A 461 -19.92 12.56 11.97
C ASP A 461 -19.77 11.66 10.77
N GLN A 462 -20.70 11.79 9.82
CA GLN A 462 -20.61 11.19 8.50
C GLN A 462 -20.29 12.28 7.47
N ILE A 463 -19.31 12.02 6.61
CA ILE A 463 -18.98 12.84 5.45
C ILE A 463 -19.32 12.05 4.18
N THR A 464 -20.17 12.63 3.33
CA THR A 464 -20.61 12.07 2.04
C THR A 464 -20.37 13.06 0.90
N ASP A 465 -20.54 12.57 -0.33
CA ASP A 465 -20.52 13.39 -1.53
C ASP A 465 -21.61 14.47 -1.53
N GLY A 466 -21.22 15.69 -1.89
CA GLY A 466 -22.09 16.83 -2.16
C GLY A 466 -22.17 17.21 -3.64
N PRO A 467 -23.05 18.16 -4.01
CA PRO A 467 -23.16 18.63 -5.38
C PRO A 467 -21.85 19.23 -5.88
N ASN A 468 -21.56 19.09 -7.18
CA ASN A 468 -20.38 19.68 -7.83
C ASN A 468 -19.04 19.31 -7.19
N ARG A 469 -18.86 18.04 -6.77
CA ARG A 469 -17.63 17.55 -6.11
C ARG A 469 -17.33 18.29 -4.80
N THR A 470 -18.36 18.59 -4.01
CA THR A 470 -18.21 19.11 -2.64
C THR A 470 -18.42 17.99 -1.62
N PHE A 471 -18.32 18.31 -0.33
CA PHE A 471 -18.56 17.39 0.78
C PHE A 471 -19.78 17.84 1.57
N VAL A 472 -20.49 16.88 2.16
CA VAL A 472 -21.60 17.13 3.11
C VAL A 472 -21.28 16.41 4.41
N GLN A 473 -21.31 17.14 5.53
CA GLN A 473 -21.21 16.56 6.86
C GLN A 473 -22.60 16.41 7.48
N THR A 474 -22.86 15.27 8.10
CA THR A 474 -24.09 15.02 8.86
C THR A 474 -23.75 14.36 10.19
N LEU A 475 -24.40 14.83 11.26
CA LEU A 475 -24.32 14.16 12.56
C LEU A 475 -25.18 12.89 12.52
N ILE A 476 -24.60 11.76 12.90
CA ILE A 476 -25.31 10.50 13.01
C ILE A 476 -25.46 10.09 14.47
N ARG A 477 -26.63 9.51 14.77
CA ARG A 477 -26.93 8.81 16.02
C ARG A 477 -27.58 7.49 15.62
N ALA A 478 -26.85 6.40 15.80
CA ALA A 478 -27.26 5.10 15.32
C ALA A 478 -27.17 4.05 16.43
N ALA A 479 -28.16 3.16 16.47
CA ALA A 479 -28.11 1.98 17.31
C ALA A 479 -27.48 0.82 16.52
N SER A 480 -26.68 -0.01 17.18
CA SER A 480 -25.97 -1.13 16.55
C SER A 480 -26.91 -2.21 15.99
N ASP A 481 -28.18 -2.24 16.40
CA ASP A 481 -29.19 -3.22 15.99
C ASP A 481 -29.94 -2.82 14.70
N LYS A 482 -29.64 -1.65 14.12
CA LYS A 482 -30.25 -1.15 12.89
C LYS A 482 -29.18 -0.82 11.86
N PRO A 483 -29.36 -1.25 10.60
CA PRO A 483 -28.46 -0.84 9.54
C PRO A 483 -28.57 0.66 9.29
N HIS A 484 -27.43 1.29 9.06
CA HIS A 484 -27.32 2.69 8.69
C HIS A 484 -27.25 2.83 7.17
N ARG A 485 -28.20 3.55 6.56
CA ARG A 485 -28.25 3.70 5.10
C ARG A 485 -27.40 4.88 4.64
N VAL A 486 -26.57 4.64 3.63
CA VAL A 486 -25.72 5.68 3.01
C VAL A 486 -25.89 5.64 1.50
N GLU A 487 -26.26 6.77 0.90
CA GLU A 487 -26.32 6.92 -0.55
C GLU A 487 -24.97 7.41 -1.08
N VAL A 488 -24.45 6.71 -2.09
CA VAL A 488 -23.12 6.96 -2.63
C VAL A 488 -23.23 7.04 -4.16
N PRO A 489 -22.83 8.16 -4.79
CA PRO A 489 -22.86 8.28 -6.23
C PRO A 489 -21.89 7.29 -6.90
N ALA A 490 -21.99 7.20 -8.24
CA ALA A 490 -21.02 6.49 -9.04
C ALA A 490 -19.60 6.96 -8.74
N ARG A 491 -18.66 6.02 -8.53
CA ARG A 491 -17.24 6.34 -8.22
C ARG A 491 -17.09 7.23 -6.98
N GLY A 492 -18.06 7.16 -6.08
CA GLY A 492 -18.15 7.95 -4.84
C GLY A 492 -17.77 7.17 -3.58
N GLY A 493 -17.81 7.85 -2.44
CA GLY A 493 -17.52 7.21 -1.16
C GLY A 493 -18.11 7.94 0.03
N PHE A 494 -17.85 7.40 1.22
CA PHE A 494 -18.22 8.02 2.49
C PHE A 494 -17.22 7.64 3.58
N VAL A 495 -17.12 8.51 4.58
CA VAL A 495 -16.46 8.20 5.86
C VAL A 495 -17.39 8.52 7.02
N ILE A 496 -17.30 7.74 8.08
CA ILE A 496 -18.06 7.91 9.31
C ILE A 496 -17.09 7.75 10.48
N ARG A 497 -16.99 8.77 11.33
CA ARG A 497 -16.26 8.70 12.59
C ARG A 497 -17.27 8.52 13.72
N LEU A 498 -17.16 7.43 14.47
CA LEU A 498 -18.10 7.02 15.52
C LEU A 498 -17.40 6.83 16.86
N THR A 499 -18.09 7.26 17.92
CA THR A 499 -17.73 6.97 19.32
C THR A 499 -18.96 6.44 20.06
N PRO A 500 -18.78 5.69 21.16
CA PRO A 500 -19.90 5.28 22.00
C PRO A 500 -20.67 6.52 22.49
N ALA A 501 -22.00 6.50 22.34
CA ALA A 501 -22.84 7.55 22.92
C ALA A 501 -22.79 7.46 24.45
N LYS A 502 -22.63 8.61 25.11
CA LYS A 502 -22.63 8.72 26.58
C LYS A 502 -24.03 8.58 27.17
#